data_AF-A0A526PQ07-F1
#
_entry.id   AF-A0A526PQ07-F1
#
_cell.length_a   1.000
_cell.length_b   1.000
_cell.length_c   1.000
_cell.angle_alpha   90.00
_cell.angle_beta   90.00
_cell.angle_gamma   90.00
#
_symmetry.space_group_name_H-M   'P 1'
#
loop_
_entity.id
_entity.type
_entity.pdbx_description
1 polymer ?
#
loop_
_entity_poly.entity_id
_entity_poly.type
_entity_poly.pdbx_seq_one_letter_code
_entity_poly.pdbx_strand_id
1 'polypeptide(L)'
;AGDAPLGATSYKMAGDATKMRIVMTFDREPDIKWFLLRGPNRLVVDLPRTRFAMSAKDVKARGLVRAVRYGDQGEGSRLILTSKGPFAVDKLDVLKN
;
A
#
# COMPACT_ATOMS: atom_id res chain seq x y z
N ALA A 1 -23.90 12.92 5.58
CA ALA A 1 -23.65 11.99 4.47
C ALA A 1 -22.16 11.75 4.42
N GLY A 2 -21.70 10.52 4.71
CA GLY A 2 -20.27 10.21 4.61
C GLY A 2 -19.89 10.10 3.14
N ASP A 3 -18.82 10.77 2.72
CA ASP A 3 -18.31 10.66 1.36
C ASP A 3 -18.19 9.20 0.92
N ALA A 4 -18.48 8.93 -0.35
CA ALA A 4 -18.33 7.60 -0.92
C ALA A 4 -16.90 7.07 -0.67
N PRO A 5 -16.70 5.77 -0.35
CA PRO A 5 -15.35 5.23 -0.13
C PRO A 5 -14.41 5.54 -1.31
N LEU A 6 -13.13 5.73 -1.02
CA LEU A 6 -12.08 5.82 -2.03
C LEU A 6 -12.00 4.49 -2.79
N GLY A 7 -11.91 4.51 -4.12
CA GLY A 7 -11.77 3.29 -4.92
C GLY A 7 -10.31 3.02 -5.26
N ALA A 8 -9.72 1.96 -4.71
CA ALA A 8 -8.43 1.44 -5.18
C ALA A 8 -8.67 0.45 -6.32
N THR A 9 -8.32 0.83 -7.54
CA THR A 9 -8.69 0.12 -8.78
C THR A 9 -7.59 -0.77 -9.34
N SER A 10 -6.33 -0.53 -8.94
CA SER A 10 -5.21 -1.37 -9.37
C SER A 10 -4.09 -1.40 -8.35
N TYR A 11 -3.31 -2.48 -8.39
CA TYR A 11 -2.07 -2.63 -7.64
C TYR A 11 -1.05 -3.37 -8.48
N LYS A 12 0.13 -2.77 -8.61
CA LYS A 12 1.26 -3.37 -9.31
C LYS A 12 2.46 -3.36 -8.38
N MET A 13 3.18 -4.47 -8.36
CA MET A 13 4.43 -4.61 -7.64
C MET A 13 5.49 -5.08 -8.65
N ALA A 14 6.65 -4.46 -8.65
CA ALA A 14 7.76 -4.82 -9.53
C ALA A 14 9.09 -4.62 -8.81
N GLY A 15 10.11 -5.36 -9.23
CA GLY A 15 11.44 -5.32 -8.62
C GLY A 15 11.86 -6.68 -8.05
N ASP A 16 12.91 -6.64 -7.22
CA ASP A 16 13.65 -7.81 -6.76
C ASP A 16 14.03 -7.71 -5.27
N ALA A 17 15.04 -8.48 -4.85
CA ALA A 17 15.53 -8.51 -3.47
C ALA A 17 16.37 -7.29 -3.07
N THR A 18 16.58 -6.31 -3.95
CA THR A 18 17.37 -5.10 -3.70
C THR A 18 16.54 -3.83 -3.81
N LYS A 19 15.56 -3.81 -4.72
CA LYS A 19 14.68 -2.65 -4.93
C LYS A 19 13.30 -3.09 -5.37
N MET A 20 12.29 -2.49 -4.77
CA MET A 20 10.88 -2.73 -5.07
C MET A 20 10.17 -1.43 -5.36
N ARG A 21 9.28 -1.44 -6.35
CA ARG A 21 8.32 -0.38 -6.62
C ARG A 21 6.91 -0.95 -6.54
N ILE A 22 6.05 -0.23 -5.85
CA ILE A 22 4.63 -0.52 -5.74
C ILE A 22 3.86 0.68 -6.27
N VAL A 23 2.88 0.43 -7.12
CA VAL A 23 2.01 1.44 -7.70
C VAL A 23 0.57 1.04 -7.41
N MET A 24 -0.19 1.94 -6.84
CA MET A 24 -1.63 1.80 -6.65
C MET A 24 -2.34 2.88 -7.46
N THR A 25 -3.45 2.51 -8.09
CA THR A 25 -4.31 3.46 -8.79
C THR A 25 -5.56 3.66 -7.97
N PHE A 26 -5.94 4.92 -7.80
CA PHE A 26 -7.16 5.32 -7.11
C PHE A 26 -8.09 6.06 -8.08
N ASP A 27 -9.39 6.02 -7.81
CA ASP A 27 -10.42 6.72 -8.59
C ASP A 27 -10.41 8.25 -8.39
N ARG A 28 -9.73 8.71 -7.34
CA ARG A 28 -9.44 10.12 -7.05
C ARG A 28 -8.17 10.23 -6.22
N GLU A 29 -7.65 11.45 -6.11
CA GLU A 29 -6.45 11.75 -5.31
C GLU A 29 -6.69 11.38 -3.83
N PRO A 30 -5.90 10.44 -3.25
CA PRO A 30 -6.06 10.04 -1.86
C PRO A 30 -5.30 10.97 -0.90
N ASP A 31 -5.90 11.30 0.24
CA ASP A 31 -5.17 11.85 1.38
C ASP A 31 -4.50 10.70 2.14
N ILE A 32 -3.18 10.58 2.03
CA ILE A 32 -2.41 9.46 2.58
C ILE A 32 -1.48 9.91 3.69
N LYS A 33 -1.33 9.05 4.69
CA LYS A 33 -0.25 9.16 5.69
C LYS A 33 0.55 7.88 5.67
N TRP A 34 1.84 7.95 5.98
CA TRP A 34 2.65 6.74 6.01
C TRP A 34 3.74 6.84 7.07
N PHE A 35 4.17 5.68 7.56
CA PHE A 35 5.22 5.56 8.55
C PHE A 35 5.87 4.18 8.51
N LEU A 36 7.00 4.06 9.20
CA LEU A 36 7.76 2.81 9.29
C LEU A 36 7.61 2.21 10.68
N LEU A 37 7.46 0.89 10.75
CA LEU A 37 7.53 0.13 11.99
C LEU A 37 8.69 -0.85 11.93
N ARG A 38 9.28 -1.12 13.10
CA ARG A 38 10.23 -2.22 13.30
C ARG A 38 9.54 -3.40 14.00
N GLY A 39 10.24 -4.54 14.05
CA GLY A 39 9.78 -5.76 14.75
C GLY A 39 8.39 -6.29 14.32
N PRO A 40 8.16 -6.73 13.07
CA PRO A 40 9.04 -6.74 11.89
C PRO A 40 9.08 -5.40 11.13
N ASN A 41 10.05 -5.26 10.21
CA ASN A 41 10.20 -4.09 9.34
C ASN A 41 8.99 -3.96 8.40
N ARG A 42 8.27 -2.83 8.50
CA ARG A 42 7.03 -2.58 7.76
C ARG A 42 6.97 -1.16 7.26
N LEU A 43 6.46 -0.99 6.04
CA LEU A 43 5.90 0.27 5.56
C LEU A 43 4.39 0.20 5.76
N VAL A 44 3.85 1.16 6.49
CA VAL A 44 2.42 1.32 6.74
C VAL A 44 1.95 2.55 6.00
N VAL A 45 0.89 2.41 5.21
CA VAL A 45 0.22 3.50 4.50
C VAL A 45 -1.24 3.53 4.96
N ASP A 46 -1.61 4.62 5.61
CA ASP A 46 -2.97 4.94 6.01
C ASP A 46 -3.69 5.62 4.86
N LEU A 47 -4.91 5.18 4.62
CA LEU A 47 -5.80 5.60 3.56
C LEU A 47 -7.14 6.02 4.17
N PRO A 48 -7.90 6.90 3.50
CA PRO A 48 -9.32 7.07 3.78
C PRO A 48 -10.02 5.72 3.65
N ARG A 49 -11.27 5.61 4.13
CA ARG A 49 -12.04 4.37 3.94
C ARG A 49 -12.06 3.99 2.46
N THR A 50 -11.49 2.85 2.13
CA THR A 50 -11.15 2.44 0.76
C THR A 50 -11.84 1.13 0.40
N ARG A 51 -12.49 1.09 -0.77
CA ARG A 51 -12.93 -0.14 -1.42
C ARG A 51 -11.80 -0.64 -2.33
N PHE A 52 -11.27 -1.81 -2.02
CA PHE A 52 -10.18 -2.43 -2.78
C PHE A 52 -10.71 -3.36 -3.87
N ALA A 53 -10.55 -2.95 -5.14
CA ALA A 53 -10.87 -3.76 -6.31
C ALA A 53 -9.60 -4.42 -6.88
N MET A 54 -8.93 -5.21 -6.04
CA MET A 54 -7.65 -5.86 -6.36
C MET A 54 -7.75 -7.35 -6.10
N SER A 55 -7.18 -8.17 -6.98
CA SER A 55 -7.19 -9.63 -6.80
C SER A 55 -6.09 -10.09 -5.84
N ALA A 56 -6.24 -11.29 -5.27
CA ALA A 56 -5.19 -11.93 -4.47
C ALA A 56 -3.87 -12.12 -5.26
N LYS A 57 -3.96 -12.26 -6.59
CA LYS A 57 -2.80 -12.39 -7.47
C LYS A 57 -2.01 -11.08 -7.56
N ASP A 58 -2.68 -9.94 -7.58
CA ASP A 58 -2.04 -8.62 -7.69
C ASP A 58 -1.17 -8.31 -6.47
N VAL A 59 -1.63 -8.72 -5.29
CA VAL A 59 -0.96 -8.48 -4.01
C VAL A 59 0.02 -9.58 -3.59
N LYS A 60 0.30 -10.55 -4.48
CA LYS A 60 1.28 -11.60 -4.19
C LYS A 60 2.66 -10.99 -3.93
N ALA A 61 3.18 -11.23 -2.74
CA ALA A 61 4.48 -10.72 -2.30
C ALA A 61 5.64 -11.31 -3.13
N ARG A 62 6.68 -10.51 -3.36
CA ARG A 62 7.89 -10.86 -4.12
C ARG A 62 9.04 -9.90 -3.78
N GLY A 63 10.26 -10.28 -4.19
CA GLY A 63 11.45 -9.47 -3.98
C GLY A 63 11.71 -9.19 -2.50
N LEU A 64 11.88 -7.92 -2.14
CA LEU A 64 12.04 -7.45 -0.75
C LEU A 64 10.79 -7.64 0.12
N VAL A 65 9.60 -7.68 -0.48
CA VAL A 65 8.34 -7.77 0.26
C VAL A 65 8.06 -9.24 0.59
N ARG A 66 7.82 -9.55 1.87
CA ARG A 66 7.43 -10.89 2.32
C ARG A 66 5.93 -11.06 2.50
N ALA A 67 5.21 -9.97 2.80
CA ALA A 67 3.76 -10.01 2.98
C ALA A 67 3.14 -8.64 2.66
N VAL A 68 1.95 -8.69 2.07
CA VAL A 68 1.09 -7.53 1.82
C VAL A 68 -0.20 -7.76 2.59
N ARG A 69 -0.63 -6.78 3.39
CA ARG A 69 -1.93 -6.76 4.06
C ARG A 69 -2.64 -5.47 3.75
N TYR A 70 -3.94 -5.53 3.56
CA TYR A 70 -4.76 -4.34 3.39
C TYR A 70 -6.17 -4.59 3.93
N GLY A 71 -6.88 -3.53 4.29
CA GLY A 71 -8.27 -3.63 4.73
C GLY A 71 -8.76 -2.39 5.46
N ASP A 72 -10.04 -2.39 5.81
CA ASP A 72 -10.65 -1.44 6.72
C ASP A 72 -10.22 -1.73 8.17
N GLN A 73 -9.95 -0.68 8.93
CA GLN A 73 -9.54 -0.72 10.34
C GLN A 73 -10.48 0.09 11.25
N GLY A 74 -11.72 0.34 10.80
CA GLY A 74 -12.77 1.09 11.48
C GLY A 74 -12.75 2.58 11.14
N GLU A 75 -11.61 3.23 11.40
CA GLU A 75 -11.41 4.68 11.21
C GLU A 75 -10.91 5.06 9.81
N GLY A 76 -10.61 4.07 8.97
CA GLY A 76 -10.04 4.24 7.65
C GLY A 76 -9.59 2.91 7.09
N SER A 77 -8.78 2.94 6.05
CA SER A 77 -8.15 1.72 5.52
C SER A 77 -6.64 1.82 5.64
N ARG A 78 -5.96 0.67 5.61
CA ARG A 78 -4.50 0.62 5.74
C ARG A 78 -3.93 -0.40 4.80
N LEU A 79 -2.80 -0.08 4.18
CA LEU A 79 -1.91 -1.00 3.49
C LEU A 79 -0.66 -1.20 4.36
N ILE A 80 -0.25 -2.46 4.52
CA ILE A 80 0.96 -2.83 5.25
C ILE A 80 1.81 -3.70 4.34
N LEU A 81 3.03 -3.25 4.09
CA LEU A 81 4.06 -3.98 3.37
C LEU A 81 5.11 -4.42 4.38
N THR A 82 5.17 -5.73 4.62
CA THR A 82 6.21 -6.29 5.49
C THR A 82 7.39 -6.72 4.64
N SER A 83 8.59 -6.25 4.97
CA SER A 83 9.82 -6.60 4.25
C SER A 83 10.52 -7.81 4.85
N LYS A 84 11.43 -8.42 4.08
CA LYS A 84 12.30 -9.52 4.52
C LYS A 84 13.41 -9.06 5.48
N GLY A 85 13.83 -7.80 5.39
CA GLY A 85 14.87 -7.20 6.21
C GLY A 85 14.69 -5.68 6.32
N PRO A 86 15.62 -4.96 6.97
CA PRO A 86 15.61 -3.50 7.00
C PRO A 86 15.58 -2.91 5.58
N PHE A 87 14.91 -1.78 5.40
CA PHE A 87 14.83 -1.08 4.13
C PHE A 87 14.70 0.43 4.37
N ALA A 88 14.94 1.21 3.33
CA ALA A 88 14.62 2.63 3.27
C ALA A 88 13.56 2.87 2.18
N VAL A 89 12.79 3.96 2.33
CA VAL A 89 11.85 4.41 1.31
C VAL A 89 12.54 5.49 0.50
N ASP A 90 12.88 5.18 -0.75
CA ASP A 90 13.52 6.16 -1.66
C ASP A 90 12.58 7.32 -1.99
N LYS A 91 11.30 7.00 -2.25
CA LYS A 91 10.30 7.96 -2.73
C LYS A 91 8.88 7.42 -2.50
N LEU A 92 7.96 8.30 -2.13
CA LEU A 92 6.53 8.04 -2.00
C LEU A 92 5.78 9.32 -2.36
N ASP A 93 5.00 9.28 -3.45
CA ASP A 93 4.21 10.43 -3.91
C ASP A 93 2.85 9.97 -4.40
N VAL A 94 1.92 10.92 -4.36
CA VAL A 94 0.63 10.84 -5.05
C VAL A 94 0.76 11.64 -6.34
N LEU A 95 0.51 10.98 -7.47
CA LEU A 95 0.54 11.61 -8.78
C LEU A 95 -0.88 11.65 -9.34
N LYS A 96 -1.23 12.74 -10.02
CA LYS A 96 -2.47 12.80 -10.79
C LYS A 96 -2.36 11.85 -11.98
N ASN A 97 -3.41 11.08 -12.20
CA ASN A 97 -3.52 10.18 -13.36
C ASN A 97 -3.58 10.95 -14.67
#